data_AF-A0A3D3HNL4-F1
#
_entry.id   AF-A0A3D3HNL4-F1
#
_cell.length_a   1.000
_cell.length_b   1.000
_cell.length_c   1.000
_cell.angle_alpha   90.00
_cell.angle_beta   90.00
_cell.angle_gamma   90.00
#
_symmetry.space_group_name_H-M   'P 1'
#
loop_
_entity.id
_entity.type
_entity.pdbx_description
1 polymer ?
#
loop_
_entity_poly.entity_id
_entity_poly.type
_entity_poly.pdbx_seq_one_letter_code
_entity_poly.pdbx_strand_id
1 'polypeptide(L)' 'MSFKPVDLAILERRITALEAAMFVTLASLEKVQLNAKDDVIYTLERHANENPDPTIKSAFSELAKKIKALNVQDKPE' A
#
# COMPACT_ATOMS: atom_id res chain seq x y z
N MET A 1 -2.94 -5.49 -30.66
CA MET A 1 -1.98 -4.86 -29.73
C MET A 1 -1.16 -5.98 -29.11
N SER A 2 0.16 -5.95 -29.27
CA SER A 2 1.05 -6.97 -28.70
C SER A 2 1.30 -6.64 -27.22
N PHE A 3 0.70 -7.42 -26.32
CA PHE A 3 1.02 -7.36 -24.90
C PHE A 3 2.42 -7.93 -24.72
N LYS A 4 3.39 -7.06 -24.40
CA LYS A 4 4.69 -7.51 -23.91
C LYS A 4 4.45 -8.24 -22.58
N PRO A 5 5.00 -9.46 -22.40
CA PRO A 5 4.86 -10.17 -21.13
C PRO A 5 5.45 -9.28 -20.04
N VAL A 6 4.62 -8.91 -19.07
CA VAL A 6 5.07 -8.21 -17.88
C VAL A 6 5.99 -9.17 -17.14
N ASP A 7 7.23 -8.76 -16.91
CA ASP A 7 8.17 -9.51 -16.10
C ASP A 7 7.67 -9.49 -14.64
N LEU A 8 6.99 -10.57 -14.27
CA LEU A 8 6.37 -10.74 -12.97
C LEU A 8 7.38 -10.61 -11.83
N ALA A 9 8.64 -10.99 -12.04
CA ALA A 9 9.69 -10.88 -11.03
C ALA A 9 10.11 -9.42 -10.80
N ILE A 10 10.11 -8.59 -11.85
CA ILE A 10 10.35 -7.15 -11.72
C ILE A 10 9.17 -6.47 -11.02
N LEU A 11 7.94 -6.89 -11.32
CA LEU A 11 6.74 -6.36 -10.68
C LEU A 11 6.72 -6.69 -9.18
N GLU A 12 7.00 -7.95 -8.82
CA GLU A 12 7.08 -8.41 -7.43
C GLU A 12 8.13 -7.63 -6.63
N ARG A 13 9.35 -7.48 -7.18
CA ARG A 13 10.41 -6.68 -6.52
C ARG A 13 10.01 -5.23 -6.28
N ARG A 14 9.30 -4.62 -7.23
CA ARG A 14 8.81 -3.24 -7.09
C ARG A 14 7.75 -3.15 -5.99
N ILE A 15 6.85 -4.13 -5.92
CA ILE A 15 5.82 -4.19 -4.87
C ILE A 15 6.47 -4.35 -3.50
N THR A 16 7.42 -5.29 -3.34
CA THR A 16 8.12 -5.48 -2.07
C THR A 16 8.90 -4.24 -1.63
N ALA A 17 9.55 -3.54 -2.57
CA ALA A 17 10.23 -2.28 -2.28
C ALA A 17 9.23 -1.19 -1.84
N LEU A 18 8.05 -1.14 -2.46
CA LEU A 18 6.99 -0.19 -2.10
C LEU A 18 6.44 -0.51 -0.70
N GLU A 19 6.18 -1.78 -0.39
CA GLU A 19 5.71 -2.25 0.91
C GLU A 19 6.71 -1.90 2.02
N ALA A 20 8.01 -2.12 1.79
CA ALA A 20 9.06 -1.77 2.74
C ALA A 20 9.15 -0.26 2.98
N ALA A 21 9.10 0.55 1.92
CA ALA A 21 9.11 2.01 2.02
C ALA A 21 7.88 2.54 2.77
N MET A 22 6.70 1.99 2.49
CA MET A 22 5.48 2.33 3.21
C MET A 22 5.54 1.94 4.68
N PHE A 23 6.07 0.76 5.00
CA PHE A 23 6.20 0.33 6.38
C PHE A 23 7.10 1.27 7.19
N VAL A 24 8.26 1.65 6.64
CA VAL A 24 9.18 2.61 7.26
C VAL A 24 8.52 3.99 7.42
N THR A 25 7.79 4.42 6.40
CA THR A 25 7.12 5.73 6.41
C THR A 25 5.96 5.75 7.42
N LEU A 26 5.14 4.69 7.47
CA LEU A 26 4.05 4.54 8.43
C LEU A 26 4.57 4.41 9.87
N ALA A 27 5.61 3.61 10.11
CA ALA A 27 6.24 3.51 11.43
C ALA A 27 6.86 4.85 11.89
N SER A 28 7.31 5.67 10.93
CA SER A 28 7.80 7.02 11.23
C SER A 28 6.66 8.03 11.46
N LEU A 29 5.52 7.86 10.77
CA LEU A 29 4.31 8.68 10.90
C LEU A 29 3.47 8.34 12.13
N GLU A 30 3.59 7.12 12.66
CA GLU A 30 2.96 6.67 13.91
C GLU A 30 3.37 7.54 15.10
N LYS A 31 4.58 8.12 15.06
CA LYS A 31 5.04 9.13 16.02
C LYS A 31 4.48 10.54 15.78
N VAL A 32 3.86 10.82 14.63
CA VAL A 32 3.56 12.18 14.18
C VAL A 32 2.07 12.47 14.03
N GLN A 33 1.19 11.52 13.70
CA GLN A 33 -0.26 11.79 13.63
C GLN A 33 -1.09 10.52 13.45
N LEU A 34 -2.04 10.27 14.36
CA LEU A 34 -3.08 9.20 14.28
C LEU A 34 -3.87 9.20 12.95
N ASN A 35 -3.92 10.32 12.24
CA ASN A 35 -4.70 10.48 11.00
C ASN A 35 -3.97 10.01 9.73
N ALA A 36 -2.64 9.85 9.78
CA ALA A 36 -1.86 9.52 8.59
C ALA A 36 -2.19 8.11 8.05
N LYS A 37 -2.62 7.20 8.93
CA LYS A 37 -3.05 5.86 8.54
C LYS A 37 -4.32 5.92 7.67
N ASP A 38 -5.29 6.71 8.08
CA ASP A 38 -6.55 6.87 7.34
C ASP A 38 -6.34 7.60 6.01
N ASP A 39 -5.45 8.59 5.95
CA ASP A 39 -5.09 9.29 4.72
C ASP A 39 -4.39 8.36 3.70
N VAL A 40 -3.49 7.50 4.18
CA VAL A 40 -2.81 6.49 3.35
C VAL A 40 -3.82 5.48 2.81
N ILE A 41 -4.70 4.98 3.67
CA ILE A 41 -5.79 4.07 3.27
C ILE A 41 -6.66 4.71 2.20
N TYR A 42 -7.12 5.94 2.43
CA TYR A 42 -7.97 6.68 1.50
C TYR A 42 -7.29 6.87 0.14
N THR A 43 -6.00 7.23 0.14
CA THR A 43 -5.22 7.43 -1.08
C THR A 43 -5.05 6.14 -1.87
N LEU A 44 -4.80 5.01 -1.20
CA LEU A 44 -4.65 3.70 -1.84
C LEU A 44 -5.96 3.22 -2.46
N GLU A 45 -7.09 3.39 -1.75
CA GLU A 45 -8.42 3.03 -2.26
C GLU A 45 -8.83 3.94 -3.44
N ARG A 46 -8.52 5.23 -3.36
CA ARG A 46 -8.76 6.16 -4.48
C ARG A 46 -7.94 5.76 -5.71
N HIS A 47 -6.65 5.49 -5.54
CA HIS A 47 -5.77 5.09 -6.64
C HIS A 47 -6.21 3.76 -7.27
N ALA A 48 -6.64 2.79 -6.47
CA ALA A 48 -7.18 1.54 -6.97
C ALA A 48 -8.46 1.74 -7.83
N ASN A 49 -9.30 2.71 -7.47
CA ASN A 49 -10.55 2.99 -8.19
C ASN A 49 -10.36 3.83 -9.46
N GLU A 50 -9.37 4.73 -9.47
CA GLU A 50 -9.04 5.58 -10.63
C GLU A 50 -8.24 4.83 -11.70
N ASN A 51 -7.62 3.70 -11.37
CA ASN A 51 -6.86 2.89 -12.32
C ASN A 51 -7.73 1.85 -13.04
N PRO A 52 -7.72 1.82 -14.39
CA PRO A 52 -8.45 0.84 -15.18
C PRO A 52 -7.80 -0.55 -15.19
N ASP A 53 -6.54 -0.65 -14.74
CA ASP A 53 -5.79 -1.92 -14.69
C ASP A 53 -6.29 -2.78 -13.50
N PRO A 54 -6.85 -3.97 -13.76
CA PRO A 54 -7.39 -4.84 -12.72
C PRO A 54 -6.31 -5.38 -11.76
N THR A 55 -5.07 -5.54 -12.21
CA THR A 55 -3.94 -5.97 -11.38
C THR A 55 -3.54 -4.86 -10.41
N ILE A 56 -3.46 -3.61 -10.88
CA ILE A 56 -3.20 -2.44 -10.02
C ILE A 56 -4.33 -2.27 -9.01
N LYS A 57 -5.58 -2.36 -9.47
CA LYS A 57 -6.75 -2.26 -8.60
C LYS A 57 -6.74 -3.31 -7.48
N SER A 58 -6.41 -4.55 -7.82
CA SER A 58 -6.32 -5.64 -6.84
C SER A 58 -5.19 -5.42 -5.84
N ALA A 59 -3.98 -5.13 -6.33
CA ALA A 59 -2.81 -4.94 -5.47
C ALA A 59 -2.98 -3.79 -4.48
N PHE A 60 -3.45 -2.63 -4.94
CA PHE A 60 -3.64 -1.46 -4.07
C PHE A 60 -4.81 -1.63 -3.10
N SER A 61 -5.87 -2.34 -3.49
CA SER A 61 -6.99 -2.68 -2.59
C SER A 61 -6.58 -3.67 -1.50
N GLU A 62 -5.76 -4.68 -1.82
CA GLU A 62 -5.22 -5.61 -0.83
C GLU A 62 -4.28 -4.91 0.14
N LEU A 63 -3.44 -3.99 -0.36
CA LEU A 63 -2.56 -3.19 0.45
C LEU A 63 -3.34 -2.33 1.47
N ALA A 64 -4.39 -1.65 1.02
CA ALA A 64 -5.26 -0.88 1.90
C ALA A 64 -5.92 -1.76 2.99
N LYS A 65 -6.36 -2.98 2.65
CA LYS A 65 -6.91 -3.94 3.61
C LYS A 65 -5.87 -4.39 4.64
N LYS A 66 -4.63 -4.69 4.23
CA LYS A 66 -3.54 -5.06 5.15
C LYS A 66 -3.23 -3.93 6.13
N ILE A 67 -3.21 -2.68 5.66
CA ILE A 67 -3.00 -1.51 6.53
C ILE A 67 -4.17 -1.28 7.48
N LYS A 68 -5.41 -1.43 7.01
CA LYS A 68 -6.60 -1.40 7.90
C LYS A 68 -6.46 -2.42 9.03
N ALA A 69 -6.05 -3.65 8.70
CA ALA A 69 -5.87 -4.76 9.63
C ALA A 69 -4.63 -4.63 10.55
N LEU A 70 -3.67 -3.76 10.22
CA LEU A 70 -2.55 -3.45 11.10
C LEU A 70 -3.10 -2.67 12.32
N ASN A 71 -3.49 -3.41 13.36
CA ASN A 71 -3.82 -2.85 14.66
C ASN A 71 -2.50 -2.50 15.34
N VAL A 72 -2.08 -1.26 15.15
CA VAL A 72 -0.94 -0.68 15.85
C VAL A 72 -1.36 -0.58 17.32
N GLN A 73 -1.04 -1.60 18.11
CA GLN A 73 -1.25 -1.56 19.55
C GLN A 73 -0.24 -0.58 20.13
N ASP A 74 -0.75 0.57 20.62
CA ASP A 74 -0.05 1.46 21.53
C ASP A 74 0.64 0.60 22.59
N LYS A 75 1.98 0.60 22.60
CA LYS A 75 2.73 0.11 23.74
C LYS A 75 2.91 1.31 24.67
N PRO A 76 2.22 1.38 25.82
CA PRO A 76 2.49 2.41 26.80
C PRO A 76 3.83 2.07 27.46
N GLU A 77 4.82 2.94 27.31
CA GLU A 77 5.94 3.06 28.25
C GLU A 77 5.53 3.91 29.45
#